data_AF-A0A2X3UGC6-F1
#
_entry.id   AF-A0A2X3UGC6-F1
#
_cell.length_a   1.000
_cell.length_b   1.000
_cell.length_c   1.000
_cell.angle_alpha   90.00
_cell.angle_beta   90.00
_cell.angle_gamma   90.00
#
_symmetry.space_group_name_H-M   'P 1'
#
loop_
_entity.id
_entity.type
_entity.pdbx_description
1 polymer ?
#
loop_
_entity_poly.entity_id
_entity_poly.type
_entity_poly.pdbx_seq_one_letter_code
_entity_poly.pdbx_strand_id
1 'polypeptide(L)'
;MVTYKGYESFDVYNRLNLLVIKVAIHSLDNSSLITDEDKEFLTNYLYEIEAWTEYELYIFGNTMSILSDSDLIFLGKAFEERSKLYSSLTSHKKSAEIAFLNLILILIARKEIYYVRYFMSKLEEILNYQDMFAITCLHVLKQVSDYLNGDVKSIEKIDNDINMIEKLGNPIAASFLRINLQQFLH
;
A
#
# COMPACT_ATOMS: atom_id res chain seq x y z
N MET A 1 39.51 -13.56 14.30
CA MET A 1 39.07 -12.97 13.02
C MET A 1 37.69 -12.39 13.24
N VAL A 2 37.59 -11.06 13.21
CA VAL A 2 36.31 -10.35 13.31
C VAL A 2 35.70 -10.38 11.92
N THR A 3 34.74 -11.28 11.69
CA THR A 3 33.95 -11.27 10.46
C THR A 3 33.07 -10.02 10.46
N TYR A 4 33.26 -9.19 9.44
CA TYR A 4 32.60 -7.89 9.28
C TYR A 4 31.09 -8.08 9.06
N LYS A 5 30.27 -7.82 10.08
CA LYS A 5 28.79 -7.69 9.98
C LYS A 5 28.31 -6.67 8.93
N GLY A 6 29.19 -5.77 8.47
CA GLY A 6 28.86 -4.74 7.49
C GLY A 6 28.56 -5.29 6.09
N TYR A 7 29.28 -6.32 5.63
CA TYR A 7 29.10 -6.84 4.25
C TYR A 7 27.77 -7.59 4.09
N GLU A 8 27.32 -8.32 5.12
CA GLU A 8 26.02 -9.02 5.11
C GLU A 8 24.84 -8.05 5.08
N SER A 9 24.94 -6.90 5.76
CA SER A 9 23.89 -5.87 5.75
C SER A 9 23.74 -5.19 4.40
N PHE A 10 24.83 -4.87 3.70
CA PHE A 10 24.76 -4.32 2.34
C PHE A 10 24.17 -5.31 1.33
N ASP A 11 24.45 -6.60 1.49
CA ASP A 11 23.89 -7.64 0.62
C ASP A 11 22.36 -7.73 0.76
N VAL A 12 21.85 -7.70 2.01
CA VAL A 12 20.40 -7.69 2.29
C VAL A 12 19.70 -6.51 1.62
N TYR A 13 20.20 -5.29 1.81
CA TYR A 13 19.58 -4.10 1.21
C TYR A 13 19.67 -4.09 -0.32
N ASN A 14 20.78 -4.55 -0.89
CA ASN A 14 20.91 -4.67 -2.34
C ASN A 14 19.93 -5.69 -2.91
N ARG A 15 19.74 -6.82 -2.23
CA ARG A 15 18.77 -7.85 -2.62
C ARG A 15 17.32 -7.34 -2.52
N LEU A 16 16.98 -6.60 -1.46
CA LEU A 16 15.66 -5.95 -1.32
C LEU A 16 15.40 -4.93 -2.43
N ASN A 17 16.37 -4.06 -2.72
CA ASN A 17 16.25 -3.07 -3.78
C ASN A 17 16.15 -3.72 -5.17
N LEU A 18 16.91 -4.79 -5.41
CA LEU A 18 16.77 -5.59 -6.62
C LEU A 18 15.37 -6.19 -6.74
N LEU A 19 14.82 -6.72 -5.64
CA LEU A 19 13.47 -7.26 -5.61
C LEU A 19 12.42 -6.21 -5.97
N VAL A 20 12.53 -4.98 -5.43
CA VAL A 20 11.65 -3.86 -5.81
C VAL A 20 11.66 -3.64 -7.33
N ILE A 21 12.84 -3.63 -7.96
CA ILE A 21 12.97 -3.47 -9.41
C ILE A 21 12.33 -4.66 -10.14
N LYS A 22 12.55 -5.90 -9.68
CA LYS A 22 11.95 -7.10 -10.27
C LYS A 22 10.42 -7.05 -10.22
N VAL A 23 9.84 -6.60 -9.10
CA VAL A 23 8.39 -6.44 -8.92
C VAL A 23 7.83 -5.36 -9.85
N ALA A 24 8.53 -4.22 -9.98
CA ALA A 24 8.14 -3.17 -10.89
C ALA A 24 8.12 -3.67 -12.35
N ILE A 25 9.15 -4.39 -12.80
CA ILE A 25 9.19 -5.00 -14.14
C ILE A 25 8.05 -6.02 -14.30
N HIS A 26 7.80 -6.86 -13.28
CA HIS A 26 6.73 -7.86 -13.31
C HIS A 26 5.37 -7.20 -13.52
N SER A 27 5.12 -6.06 -12.86
CA SER A 27 3.85 -5.33 -13.00
C SER A 27 3.60 -4.75 -14.41
N LEU A 28 4.65 -4.61 -15.23
CA LEU A 28 4.56 -4.05 -16.58
C LEU A 28 4.45 -5.12 -17.66
N ASP A 29 5.17 -6.24 -17.54
CA ASP A 29 5.35 -7.20 -18.64
C ASP A 29 5.23 -8.68 -18.21
N ASN A 30 4.92 -8.98 -16.94
CA ASN A 30 4.83 -10.35 -16.38
C ASN A 30 6.04 -11.27 -16.72
N SER A 31 7.14 -10.71 -17.22
CA SER A 31 8.26 -11.45 -17.81
C SER A 31 9.38 -11.74 -16.82
N SER A 32 9.48 -10.94 -15.73
CA SER A 32 10.43 -11.19 -14.66
C SER A 32 9.92 -12.29 -13.72
N LEU A 33 10.71 -13.34 -13.54
CA LEU A 33 10.38 -14.40 -12.58
C LEU A 33 10.61 -13.91 -11.14
N ILE A 34 9.53 -13.72 -10.40
CA ILE A 34 9.56 -13.59 -8.93
C ILE A 34 9.50 -15.01 -8.35
N THR A 35 10.56 -15.43 -7.67
CA THR A 35 10.63 -16.78 -7.10
C THR A 35 9.96 -16.85 -5.73
N ASP A 36 9.65 -18.04 -5.25
CA ASP A 36 9.18 -18.20 -3.86
C ASP A 36 10.29 -17.89 -2.85
N GLU A 37 11.55 -18.11 -3.21
CA GLU A 37 12.71 -17.69 -2.41
C GLU A 37 12.75 -16.15 -2.25
N ASP A 38 12.41 -15.39 -3.29
CA ASP A 38 12.33 -13.93 -3.21
C ASP A 38 11.25 -13.48 -2.20
N LYS A 39 10.08 -14.15 -2.20
CA LYS A 39 8.98 -13.86 -1.28
C LYS A 39 9.32 -14.25 0.16
N GLU A 40 9.95 -15.40 0.36
CA GLU A 40 10.40 -15.86 1.67
C GLU A 40 11.47 -14.92 2.24
N PHE A 41 12.44 -14.52 1.42
CA PHE A 41 13.46 -13.55 1.82
C PHE A 41 12.84 -12.20 2.26
N LEU A 42 11.90 -11.67 1.47
CA LEU A 42 11.20 -10.43 1.78
C LEU A 42 10.41 -10.51 3.08
N THR A 43 9.62 -11.57 3.26
CA THR A 43 8.74 -11.73 4.43
C THR A 43 9.57 -11.94 5.69
N ASN A 44 10.61 -12.77 5.65
CA ASN A 44 11.54 -12.95 6.77
C ASN A 44 12.17 -11.62 7.21
N TYR A 45 12.66 -10.81 6.26
CA TYR A 45 13.19 -9.49 6.57
C TYR A 45 12.13 -8.61 7.27
N LEU A 46 10.94 -8.45 6.67
CA LEU A 46 9.92 -7.56 7.21
C LEU A 46 9.35 -8.04 8.56
N TYR A 47 9.31 -9.35 8.81
CA TYR A 47 8.88 -9.92 10.08
C TYR A 47 9.83 -9.60 11.23
N GLU A 48 11.14 -9.62 10.98
CA GLU A 48 12.18 -9.39 11.98
C GLU A 48 12.30 -7.93 12.41
N ILE A 49 12.00 -6.97 11.54
CA ILE A 49 12.15 -5.53 11.88
C ILE A 49 11.05 -5.07 12.84
N GLU A 50 11.44 -4.72 14.07
CA GLU A 50 10.53 -4.27 15.13
C GLU A 50 10.05 -2.82 14.98
N ALA A 51 10.85 -1.94 14.38
CA ALA A 51 10.52 -0.54 14.18
C ALA A 51 10.73 -0.15 12.72
N TRP A 52 9.64 0.21 12.04
CA TRP A 52 9.66 0.47 10.61
C TRP A 52 10.00 1.92 10.34
N THR A 53 11.10 2.14 9.62
CA THR A 53 11.48 3.44 9.07
C THR A 53 10.82 3.67 7.72
N GLU A 54 11.11 4.80 7.07
CA GLU A 54 10.73 5.04 5.67
C GLU A 54 11.26 3.97 4.72
N TYR A 55 12.38 3.31 5.04
CA TYR A 55 12.93 2.25 4.20
C TYR A 55 12.04 0.99 4.20
N GLU A 56 11.60 0.52 5.38
CA GLU A 56 10.68 -0.61 5.46
C GLU A 56 9.34 -0.29 4.79
N LEU A 57 8.84 0.95 4.94
CA LEU A 57 7.63 1.41 4.23
C LEU A 57 7.81 1.39 2.72
N TYR A 58 8.98 1.84 2.24
CA TYR A 58 9.33 1.80 0.83
C TYR A 58 9.37 0.36 0.30
N ILE A 59 10.07 -0.55 1.00
CA ILE A 59 10.15 -1.95 0.61
C ILE A 59 8.77 -2.60 0.60
N PHE A 60 8.02 -2.49 1.69
CA PHE A 60 6.68 -3.06 1.80
C PHE A 60 5.77 -2.51 0.70
N GLY A 61 5.67 -1.18 0.57
CA GLY A 61 4.82 -0.51 -0.42
C GLY A 61 5.09 -0.92 -1.88
N ASN A 62 6.36 -1.15 -2.24
CA ASN A 62 6.73 -1.54 -3.61
C ASN A 62 6.67 -3.05 -3.86
N THR A 63 6.46 -3.87 -2.85
CA THR A 63 6.46 -5.34 -2.97
C THR A 63 5.15 -6.00 -2.51
N MET A 64 4.16 -5.23 -2.05
CA MET A 64 2.88 -5.75 -1.57
C MET A 64 2.18 -6.70 -2.57
N SER A 65 2.31 -6.43 -3.87
CA SER A 65 1.62 -7.20 -4.92
C SER A 65 2.05 -8.66 -5.00
N ILE A 66 3.27 -8.99 -4.56
CA ILE A 66 3.81 -10.36 -4.59
C ILE A 66 3.59 -11.13 -3.28
N LEU A 67 3.08 -10.47 -2.24
CA LEU A 67 2.77 -11.11 -0.96
C LEU A 67 1.48 -11.92 -1.03
N SER A 68 1.42 -13.02 -0.28
CA SER A 68 0.17 -13.75 -0.04
C SER A 68 -0.82 -12.89 0.74
N ASP A 69 -2.11 -13.24 0.73
CA ASP A 69 -3.12 -12.50 1.49
C ASP A 69 -2.81 -12.52 2.99
N SER A 70 -2.40 -13.68 3.52
CA SER A 70 -2.01 -13.81 4.93
C SER A 70 -0.82 -12.93 5.30
N ASP A 71 0.23 -12.92 4.47
CA ASP A 71 1.43 -12.10 4.75
C ASP A 71 1.10 -10.62 4.62
N LEU A 72 0.34 -10.23 3.59
CA LEU A 72 -0.06 -8.85 3.35
C LEU A 72 -0.88 -8.29 4.52
N ILE A 73 -1.84 -9.07 5.03
CA ILE A 73 -2.67 -8.69 6.18
C ILE A 73 -1.83 -8.62 7.45
N PHE A 74 -0.99 -9.62 7.72
CA PHE A 74 -0.15 -9.64 8.90
C PHE A 74 0.82 -8.45 8.91
N LEU A 75 1.56 -8.28 7.82
CA LEU A 75 2.53 -7.19 7.67
C LEU A 75 1.85 -5.83 7.66
N GLY A 76 0.64 -5.71 7.10
CA GLY A 76 -0.16 -4.48 7.18
C GLY A 76 -0.51 -4.11 8.63
N LYS A 77 -0.88 -5.10 9.46
CA LYS A 77 -1.12 -4.88 10.91
C LYS A 77 0.17 -4.59 11.67
N ALA A 78 1.26 -5.27 11.31
CA ALA A 78 2.57 -5.02 11.91
C ALA A 78 3.05 -3.60 11.61
N PHE A 79 2.91 -3.14 10.37
CA PHE A 79 3.19 -1.78 9.92
C PHE A 79 2.47 -0.73 10.80
N GLU A 80 1.17 -0.91 11.06
CA GLU A 80 0.38 0.01 11.90
C GLU A 80 1.03 0.26 13.26
N GLU A 81 1.49 -0.80 13.94
CA GLU A 81 2.14 -0.69 15.25
C GLU A 81 3.59 -0.20 15.12
N ARG A 82 4.36 -0.79 14.20
CA ARG A 82 5.81 -0.62 14.09
C ARG A 82 6.22 0.73 13.49
N SER A 83 5.31 1.43 12.81
CA SER A 83 5.56 2.78 12.29
C SER A 83 5.22 3.92 13.26
N LYS A 84 4.62 3.64 14.42
CA LYS A 84 4.20 4.67 15.39
C LYS A 84 5.37 5.51 15.92
N LEU A 85 6.55 4.90 16.06
CA LEU A 85 7.74 5.56 16.62
C LEU A 85 8.13 6.83 15.86
N TYR A 86 7.90 6.86 14.55
CA TYR A 86 8.29 7.95 13.66
C TYR A 86 7.08 8.77 13.15
N SER A 87 5.90 8.56 13.72
CA SER A 87 4.64 9.18 13.25
C SER A 87 4.61 10.72 13.36
N SER A 88 5.46 11.31 14.20
CA SER A 88 5.63 12.76 14.33
C SER A 88 6.43 13.38 13.18
N LEU A 89 7.20 12.58 12.43
CA LEU A 89 7.95 13.04 11.27
C LEU A 89 7.03 13.13 10.06
N THR A 90 6.91 14.33 9.48
CA THR A 90 5.99 14.58 8.36
C THR A 90 6.25 13.68 7.16
N SER A 91 7.53 13.45 6.80
CA SER A 91 7.89 12.58 5.69
C SER A 91 7.49 11.13 5.94
N HIS A 92 7.76 10.62 7.13
CA HIS A 92 7.40 9.27 7.54
C HIS A 92 5.88 9.07 7.55
N LYS A 93 5.15 10.04 8.11
CA LYS A 93 3.68 10.03 8.08
C LYS A 93 3.16 9.99 6.65
N LYS A 94 3.71 10.78 5.73
CA LYS A 94 3.31 10.77 4.31
C LYS A 94 3.59 9.42 3.64
N SER A 95 4.74 8.80 3.93
CA SER A 95 5.05 7.45 3.46
C SER A 95 4.06 6.41 4.01
N ALA A 96 3.67 6.53 5.28
CA ALA A 96 2.68 5.66 5.89
C ALA A 96 1.27 5.84 5.26
N GLU A 97 0.83 7.08 5.00
CA GLU A 97 -0.43 7.36 4.29
C GLU A 97 -0.47 6.67 2.93
N ILE A 98 0.60 6.79 2.14
CA ILE A 98 0.70 6.16 0.81
C ILE A 98 0.70 4.62 0.94
N ALA A 99 1.44 4.07 1.91
CA ALA A 99 1.47 2.63 2.15
C ALA A 99 0.08 2.09 2.54
N PHE A 100 -0.67 2.79 3.40
CA PHE A 100 -2.06 2.43 3.71
C PHE A 100 -2.96 2.46 2.48
N LEU A 101 -2.88 3.51 1.65
CA LEU A 101 -3.71 3.60 0.44
C LEU A 101 -3.42 2.45 -0.53
N ASN A 102 -2.13 2.13 -0.74
CA ASN A 102 -1.72 1.01 -1.60
C ASN A 102 -2.21 -0.33 -1.04
N LEU A 103 -2.08 -0.54 0.27
CA LEU A 103 -2.58 -1.74 0.95
C LEU A 103 -4.10 -1.88 0.77
N ILE A 104 -4.86 -0.81 0.99
CA ILE A 104 -6.31 -0.79 0.83
C ILE A 104 -6.70 -1.11 -0.62
N LEU A 105 -6.03 -0.51 -1.61
CA LEU A 105 -6.27 -0.78 -3.03
C LEU A 105 -6.07 -2.25 -3.38
N ILE A 106 -4.97 -2.85 -2.93
CA ILE A 106 -4.69 -4.27 -3.19
C ILE A 106 -5.73 -5.17 -2.52
N LEU A 107 -6.10 -4.89 -1.27
CA LEU A 107 -7.10 -5.69 -0.57
C LEU A 107 -8.50 -5.57 -1.19
N ILE A 108 -8.86 -4.40 -1.74
CA ILE A 108 -10.07 -4.23 -2.55
C ILE A 108 -10.00 -5.12 -3.79
N ALA A 109 -8.89 -5.07 -4.54
CA ALA A 109 -8.69 -5.89 -5.73
C ALA A 109 -8.81 -7.40 -5.44
N ARG A 110 -8.32 -7.82 -4.26
CA ARG A 110 -8.38 -9.21 -3.79
C ARG A 110 -9.68 -9.57 -3.06
N LYS A 111 -10.64 -8.64 -2.97
CA LYS A 111 -11.96 -8.83 -2.32
C LYS A 111 -11.88 -9.19 -0.83
N GLU A 112 -10.83 -8.75 -0.14
CA GLU A 112 -10.62 -8.94 1.30
C GLU A 112 -11.37 -7.87 2.13
N ILE A 113 -12.69 -7.76 1.91
CA ILE A 113 -13.52 -6.63 2.36
C ILE A 113 -13.46 -6.37 3.86
N TYR A 114 -13.38 -7.42 4.68
CA TYR A 114 -13.25 -7.28 6.13
C TYR A 114 -11.99 -6.48 6.50
N TYR A 115 -10.85 -6.82 5.89
CA TYR A 115 -9.57 -6.15 6.14
C TYR A 115 -9.50 -4.78 5.48
N VAL A 116 -10.16 -4.58 4.34
CA VAL A 116 -10.33 -3.25 3.73
C VAL A 116 -10.92 -2.26 4.75
N ARG A 117 -12.04 -2.62 5.39
CA ARG A 117 -12.68 -1.75 6.40
C ARG A 117 -11.77 -1.50 7.61
N TYR A 118 -11.03 -2.53 8.05
CA TYR A 118 -10.05 -2.39 9.13
C TYR A 118 -8.99 -1.34 8.79
N PHE A 119 -8.29 -1.48 7.65
CA PHE A 119 -7.21 -0.58 7.29
C PHE A 119 -7.68 0.83 6.90
N MET A 120 -8.91 0.98 6.38
CA MET A 120 -9.53 2.30 6.20
C MET A 120 -9.67 3.03 7.54
N SER A 121 -10.16 2.36 8.59
CA SER A 121 -10.27 2.98 9.92
C SER A 121 -8.90 3.39 10.46
N LYS A 122 -7.88 2.56 10.24
CA LYS A 122 -6.50 2.86 10.68
C LYS A 122 -5.88 4.03 9.96
N LEU A 123 -6.14 4.17 8.66
CA LEU A 123 -5.74 5.36 7.93
C LEU A 123 -6.48 6.61 8.47
N GLU A 124 -7.78 6.53 8.74
CA GLU A 124 -8.54 7.67 9.31
C GLU A 124 -7.98 8.15 10.64
N GLU A 125 -7.56 7.24 11.51
CA GLU A 125 -7.00 7.56 12.83
C GLU A 125 -5.74 8.45 12.75
N ILE A 126 -4.96 8.35 11.67
CA ILE A 126 -3.71 9.12 11.50
C ILE A 126 -3.87 10.40 10.68
N LEU A 127 -4.98 10.54 9.93
CA LEU A 127 -5.22 11.68 9.05
C LEU A 127 -5.67 12.93 9.82
N ASN A 128 -5.22 14.09 9.35
CA ASN A 128 -5.67 15.40 9.78
C ASN A 128 -5.99 16.31 8.58
N TYR A 129 -6.45 17.52 8.83
CA TYR A 129 -6.90 18.46 7.81
C TYR A 129 -5.86 18.82 6.73
N GLN A 130 -4.57 18.57 6.96
CA GLN A 130 -3.51 18.82 5.99
C GLN A 130 -3.33 17.67 4.97
N ASP A 131 -3.94 16.52 5.22
CA ASP A 131 -3.70 15.28 4.48
C ASP A 131 -4.71 15.10 3.34
N MET A 132 -5.00 16.19 2.62
CA MET A 132 -6.11 16.27 1.67
C MET A 132 -6.04 15.24 0.55
N PHE A 133 -4.85 14.87 0.08
CA PHE A 133 -4.69 13.82 -0.92
C PHE A 133 -5.22 12.47 -0.40
N ALA A 134 -4.72 12.03 0.77
CA ALA A 134 -5.13 10.77 1.35
C ALA A 134 -6.59 10.77 1.79
N ILE A 135 -7.09 11.88 2.35
CA ILE A 135 -8.52 12.06 2.67
C ILE A 135 -9.39 11.85 1.44
N THR A 136 -9.02 12.47 0.32
CA THR A 136 -9.78 12.42 -0.93
C THR A 136 -9.78 11.01 -1.52
N CYS A 137 -8.61 10.35 -1.57
CA CYS A 137 -8.52 8.97 -2.02
C CYS A 137 -9.34 8.04 -1.12
N LEU A 138 -9.21 8.16 0.20
CA LEU A 138 -9.92 7.33 1.16
C LEU A 138 -11.44 7.51 1.05
N HIS A 139 -11.92 8.73 0.81
CA HIS A 139 -13.34 9.00 0.59
C HIS A 139 -13.91 8.22 -0.60
N VAL A 140 -13.18 8.20 -1.72
CA VAL A 140 -13.56 7.44 -2.91
C VAL A 140 -13.49 5.93 -2.63
N LEU A 141 -12.40 5.46 -2.02
CA LEU A 141 -12.20 4.03 -1.72
C LEU A 141 -13.28 3.47 -0.79
N LYS A 142 -13.75 4.24 0.19
CA LYS A 142 -14.89 3.85 1.05
C LYS A 142 -16.14 3.56 0.23
N GLN A 143 -16.48 4.45 -0.70
CA GLN A 143 -17.67 4.27 -1.53
C GLN A 143 -17.54 3.08 -2.47
N VAL A 144 -16.33 2.83 -2.99
CA VAL A 144 -16.03 1.61 -3.76
C VAL A 144 -16.26 0.37 -2.90
N SER A 145 -15.75 0.35 -1.67
CA SER A 145 -15.94 -0.77 -0.74
C SER A 145 -17.43 -1.02 -0.43
N ASP A 146 -18.20 0.04 -0.16
CA ASP A 146 -19.64 -0.04 0.09
C ASP A 146 -20.42 -0.53 -1.15
N TYR A 147 -20.01 -0.11 -2.36
CA TYR A 147 -20.58 -0.61 -3.62
C TYR A 147 -20.31 -2.11 -3.80
N LEU A 148 -19.06 -2.54 -3.60
CA LEU A 148 -18.66 -3.95 -3.73
C LEU A 148 -19.32 -4.86 -2.69
N ASN A 149 -19.63 -4.33 -1.51
CA ASN A 149 -20.38 -5.05 -0.47
C ASN A 149 -21.89 -5.09 -0.73
N GLY A 150 -22.39 -4.39 -1.76
CA GLY A 150 -23.81 -4.29 -2.08
C GLY A 150 -24.61 -3.30 -1.22
N ASP A 151 -23.92 -2.50 -0.39
CA ASP A 151 -24.53 -1.48 0.46
C ASP A 151 -25.01 -0.28 -0.37
N VAL A 152 -24.36 -0.02 -1.50
CA VAL A 152 -24.70 1.04 -2.47
C VAL A 152 -24.93 0.42 -3.85
N LYS A 153 -26.02 0.80 -4.52
CA LYS A 153 -26.40 0.26 -5.84
C LYS A 153 -25.93 1.10 -7.03
N SER A 154 -25.50 2.35 -6.81
CA SER A 154 -25.16 3.28 -7.88
C SER A 154 -23.71 3.77 -7.78
N ILE A 155 -23.02 3.70 -8.92
CA ILE A 155 -21.66 4.23 -9.10
C ILE A 155 -21.64 5.74 -9.39
N GLU A 156 -22.79 6.33 -9.73
CA GLU A 156 -22.88 7.75 -10.15
C GLU A 156 -22.28 8.71 -9.11
N LYS A 157 -22.44 8.39 -7.83
CA LYS A 157 -21.86 9.20 -6.75
C LYS A 157 -20.33 9.15 -6.77
N ILE A 158 -19.75 7.98 -6.98
CA ILE A 158 -18.29 7.76 -7.07
C ILE A 158 -17.73 8.53 -8.27
N ASP A 159 -18.38 8.44 -9.43
CA ASP A 159 -17.98 9.17 -10.63
C ASP A 159 -18.06 10.70 -10.44
N ASN A 160 -19.10 11.19 -9.78
CA ASN A 160 -19.25 12.61 -9.48
C ASN A 160 -18.14 13.13 -8.57
N ASP A 161 -17.76 12.37 -7.54
CA ASP A 161 -16.68 12.75 -6.64
C ASP A 161 -15.33 12.76 -7.37
N ILE A 162 -15.07 11.77 -8.22
CA ILE A 162 -13.87 11.74 -9.07
C ILE A 162 -13.85 12.93 -10.05
N ASN A 163 -14.98 13.28 -10.66
CA ASN A 163 -15.10 14.46 -11.52
C ASN A 163 -14.83 15.75 -10.75
N MET A 164 -15.20 15.83 -9.48
CA MET A 164 -14.88 16.97 -8.62
C MET A 164 -13.38 17.08 -8.36
N ILE A 165 -12.69 15.97 -8.10
CA ILE A 165 -11.22 15.93 -7.93
C ILE A 165 -10.51 16.49 -9.17
N GLU A 166 -10.97 16.12 -10.36
CA GLU A 166 -10.43 16.65 -11.62
C GLU A 166 -10.65 18.16 -11.74
N LYS A 167 -11.87 18.64 -11.46
CA LYS A 167 -12.23 20.06 -11.51
C LYS A 167 -11.47 20.91 -10.49
N LEU A 168 -11.07 20.33 -9.35
CA LEU A 168 -10.22 20.98 -8.36
C LEU A 168 -8.75 21.09 -8.80
N GLY A 169 -8.41 20.65 -10.02
CA GLY A 169 -7.08 20.76 -10.59
C GLY A 169 -6.17 19.56 -10.31
N ASN A 170 -6.73 18.41 -9.93
CA ASN A 170 -5.98 17.17 -9.72
C ASN A 170 -6.37 16.06 -10.72
N PRO A 171 -6.11 16.26 -12.03
CA PRO A 171 -6.51 15.30 -13.07
C PRO A 171 -5.75 13.97 -12.98
N ILE A 172 -4.53 13.97 -12.43
CA ILE A 172 -3.74 12.74 -12.27
C ILE A 172 -4.39 11.83 -11.23
N ALA A 173 -4.74 12.35 -10.05
CA ALA A 173 -5.42 11.57 -9.02
C ALA A 173 -6.80 11.08 -9.51
N ALA A 174 -7.55 11.94 -10.21
CA ALA A 174 -8.83 11.55 -10.79
C ALA A 174 -8.67 10.40 -11.80
N SER A 175 -7.72 10.51 -12.74
CA SER A 175 -7.43 9.46 -13.72
C SER A 175 -7.02 8.15 -13.05
N PHE A 176 -6.12 8.21 -12.06
CA PHE A 176 -5.72 7.05 -11.28
C PHE A 176 -6.91 6.37 -10.60
N LEU A 177 -7.79 7.12 -9.94
CA LEU A 177 -8.98 6.58 -9.29
C LEU A 177 -9.97 5.96 -10.30
N ARG A 178 -10.15 6.55 -11.49
CA ARG A 178 -10.99 5.97 -12.55
C ARG A 178 -10.46 4.62 -13.03
N ILE A 179 -9.15 4.53 -13.27
CA ILE A 179 -8.53 3.29 -13.75
C ILE A 179 -8.72 2.17 -12.71
N ASN A 180 -8.46 2.46 -11.43
CA ASN A 180 -8.66 1.48 -10.36
C ASN A 180 -10.15 1.11 -10.22
N LEU A 181 -11.06 2.08 -10.29
CA LEU A 181 -12.50 1.84 -10.24
C LEU A 181 -12.94 0.86 -11.33
N GLN A 182 -12.49 1.03 -12.57
CA GLN A 182 -12.79 0.11 -13.67
C GLN A 182 -12.28 -1.30 -13.37
N GLN A 183 -11.05 -1.44 -12.84
CA GLN A 183 -10.50 -2.74 -12.46
C GLN A 183 -11.33 -3.45 -11.39
N PHE A 184 -11.95 -2.73 -10.46
CA PHE A 184 -12.76 -3.31 -9.39
C PHE A 184 -14.16 -3.77 -9.84
N LEU A 185 -14.66 -3.24 -10.95
CA LEU A 185 -16.00 -3.55 -11.47
C LEU A 185 -16.03 -4.70 -12.48
N HIS A 186 -14.86 -5.17 -12.91
CA HIS A 186 -14.69 -6.33 -13.78
C HIS A 186 -14.39 -7.60 -12.97
#